data_AF-A0A5K1HW50-F1
#
_entry.id   AF-A0A5K1HW50-F1
#
_cell.length_a   1.000
_cell.length_b   1.000
_cell.length_c   1.000
_cell.angle_alpha   90.00
_cell.angle_beta   90.00
_cell.angle_gamma   90.00
#
_symmetry.space_group_name_H-M   'P 1'
#
loop_
_entity.id
_entity.type
_entity.pdbx_description
1 polymer ?
#
loop_
_entity_poly.entity_id
_entity_poly.type
_entity_poly.pdbx_seq_one_letter_code
_entity_poly.pdbx_strand_id
1 'polypeptide(L)' 'VIDSHLLNESNTTPTERSAAMNDLLVKTMEIGLPCSRVSPNERMDMKEV' A
#
# COMPACT_ATOMS: atom_id res chain seq x y z
N VAL A 1 -9.24 -6.01 1.34
CA VAL A 1 -9.94 -4.93 0.60
C VAL A 1 -9.76 -3.67 1.42
N ILE A 2 -9.21 -2.61 0.84
CA ILE A 2 -9.11 -1.30 1.53
C ILE A 2 -10.51 -0.70 1.53
N ASP A 3 -11.01 -0.27 2.68
CA ASP A 3 -12.32 0.33 2.79
C ASP A 3 -12.37 1.65 2.00
N SER A 4 -13.22 1.71 0.98
CA SER A 4 -13.40 2.90 0.16
C SER A 4 -13.93 4.09 0.96
N HIS A 5 -14.66 3.82 2.06
CA HIS A 5 -15.14 4.84 2.97
C HIS A 5 -13.99 5.50 3.73
N LEU A 6 -13.03 4.72 4.23
CA LEU A 6 -11.82 5.26 4.90
C LEU A 6 -10.99 6.17 4.00
N LEU A 7 -10.93 5.88 2.71
CA LEU A 7 -10.26 6.76 1.78
C LEU A 7 -11.10 8.02 1.55
N ASN A 8 -12.41 7.92 1.31
CA ASN A 8 -13.32 9.02 0.95
C ASN A 8 -13.64 10.01 2.08
N GLU A 9 -13.53 9.63 3.35
CA GLU A 9 -13.88 10.47 4.51
C GLU A 9 -12.82 11.53 4.90
N SER A 10 -11.75 11.69 4.12
CA SER A 10 -10.71 12.68 4.42
C SER A 10 -11.13 14.10 4.02
N ASN A 11 -11.10 15.04 4.97
CA ASN A 11 -11.34 16.48 4.75
C ASN A 11 -10.20 17.21 3.99
N THR A 12 -9.33 16.47 3.31
CA THR A 12 -8.17 17.00 2.59
C THR A 12 -8.56 17.49 1.20
N THR A 13 -7.77 18.40 0.64
CA THR A 13 -8.00 18.86 -0.73
C THR A 13 -7.85 17.69 -1.72
N PRO A 14 -8.51 17.73 -2.90
CA PRO A 14 -8.41 16.67 -3.90
C PRO A 14 -6.96 16.32 -4.29
N THR A 15 -6.06 17.32 -4.30
CA THR A 15 -4.63 17.14 -4.59
C THR A 15 -3.90 16.39 -3.48
N GLU A 16 -4.11 16.77 -2.22
CA GLU A 16 -3.52 16.08 -1.06
C GLU A 16 -4.02 14.64 -0.96
N ARG A 17 -5.32 14.45 -1.21
CA ARG A 17 -5.92 13.12 -1.29
C ARG A 17 -5.26 12.26 -2.36
N SER A 18 -5.07 12.81 -3.57
CA SER A 18 -4.43 12.08 -4.66
C SER A 18 -2.97 11.75 -4.35
N ALA A 19 -2.23 12.67 -3.71
CA ALA A 19 -0.87 12.41 -3.26
C ALA A 19 -0.85 11.29 -2.21
N ALA A 20 -1.73 11.33 -1.22
CA ALA A 20 -1.85 10.28 -0.21
C ALA A 20 -2.21 8.91 -0.81
N MET A 21 -3.04 8.86 -1.85
CA MET A 21 -3.34 7.62 -2.58
C MET A 21 -2.11 7.09 -3.32
N ASN A 22 -1.32 7.98 -3.94
CA ASN A 22 -0.07 7.59 -4.59
C ASN A 22 0.93 7.03 -3.58
N ASP A 23 1.08 7.67 -2.41
CA ASP A 23 1.96 7.21 -1.35
C ASP A 23 1.52 5.84 -0.81
N LEU A 24 0.21 5.64 -0.64
CA LEU A 24 -0.34 4.35 -0.23
C LEU A 24 -0.08 3.26 -1.27
N LEU A 25 -0.25 3.58 -2.55
CA LEU A 25 0.04 2.66 -3.65
C LEU A 25 1.52 2.27 -3.67
N VAL A 26 2.42 3.24 -3.52
CA VAL A 26 3.87 3.00 -3.45
C VAL A 26 4.20 2.07 -2.29
N LYS A 27 3.75 2.37 -1.07
CA LYS A 27 3.98 1.49 0.10
C LYS A 27 3.43 0.09 -0.10
N THR A 28 2.26 -0.02 -0.74
CA THR A 28 1.66 -1.33 -1.04
C THR A 28 2.52 -2.12 -2.02
N MET A 29 3.09 -1.47 -3.04
CA MET A 29 4.00 -2.11 -3.99
C MET A 29 5.35 -2.47 -3.35
N GLU A 30 5.88 -1.63 -2.47
CA GLU A 30 7.14 -1.88 -1.73
C GLU A 30 7.05 -3.15 -0.88
N ILE A 31 5.88 -3.45 -0.30
CA ILE A 31 5.63 -4.69 0.45
C ILE A 31 5.26 -5.83 -0.52
N GLY A 32 4.40 -5.55 -1.50
CA GLY A 32 3.90 -6.57 -2.43
C GLY A 32 5.00 -7.19 -3.29
N LEU A 33 5.98 -6.40 -3.72
CA LEU A 33 7.06 -6.85 -4.59
C LEU A 33 7.92 -7.96 -3.93
N PRO A 34 8.52 -7.77 -2.74
CA PRO A 34 9.26 -8.84 -2.08
C PRO A 34 8.37 -10.02 -1.69
N CYS A 35 7.11 -9.80 -1.30
CA CYS A 35 6.15 -10.89 -1.04
C CYS A 35 5.85 -11.74 -2.29
N SER A 36 5.92 -11.15 -3.48
CA SER A 36 5.61 -11.82 -4.75
C SER A 36 6.76 -12.64 -5.35
N ARG A 37 7.94 -12.65 -4.72
CA ARG A 37 9.11 -13.38 -5.24
C ARG A 37 8.81 -14.86 -5.46
N VAL A 38 9.33 -15.41 -6.57
CA VAL A 38 9.06 -16.80 -6.96
C VAL A 38 9.63 -17.78 -5.94
N SER A 39 10.88 -17.55 -5.52
CA SER A 39 11.52 -18.35 -4.47
C SER A 39 10.93 -18.00 -3.11
N PRO A 40 10.42 -18.98 -2.35
CA PRO A 40 9.87 -18.74 -1.00
C PRO A 40 10.90 -18.11 -0.05
N ASN A 41 12.17 -18.51 -0.15
CA ASN A 41 13.24 -18.05 0.74
C ASN A 41 13.68 -16.61 0.48
N GLU A 42 13.33 -16.06 -0.68
CA GLU A 42 13.63 -14.67 -1.01
C GLU A 42 12.48 -13.74 -0.63
N ARG A 43 11.31 -14.28 -0.25
CA ARG A 43 10.16 -13.46 0.16
C ARG A 43 10.44 -12.74 1.48
N MET A 44 9.78 -11.61 1.65
CA MET A 44 9.75 -10.89 2.93
C MET A 44 9.24 -11.80 4.05
N ASP A 45 9.83 -11.70 5.25
CA ASP A 45 9.33 -12.44 6.40
C ASP A 45 7.94 -11.91 6.78
N MET A 46 7.01 -12.81 7.09
CA MET A 46 5.63 -12.43 7.43
C MET A 46 5.54 -11.55 8.68
N LYS A 47 6.56 -11.55 9.55
CA LYS A 47 6.65 -10.64 10.69
C LYS A 47 6.97 -9.20 10.30
N GLU A 48 7.55 -9.01 9.10
CA GLU A 48 7.91 -7.70 8.57
C GLU A 48 6.81 -7.12 7.66
N VAL A 49 5.87 -7.95 7.19
CA VAL A 49 4.65 -7.57 6.46
C VAL A 49 3.60 -7.01 7.40
#